data_AF-A0A812QGD8-F1
#
_entry.id   AF-A0A812QGD8-F1
#
_cell.length_a   1.000
_cell.length_b   1.000
_cell.length_c   1.000
_cell.angle_alpha   90.00
_cell.angle_beta   90.00
_cell.angle_gamma   90.00
#
_symmetry.space_group_name_H-M   'P 1'
#
loop_
_entity.id
_entity.type
_entity.pdbx_description
1 polymer ?
#
loop_
_entity_poly.entity_id
_entity_poly.type
_entity_poly.pdbx_seq_one_letter_code
_entity_poly.pdbx_strand_id
1 'polypeptide(L)'
;MWGYGKDGQLGHGETKDVHMPRALRSLQSKVIRSVSCGEHHVGAVSEGGALFTWGRGQNGRLGHGSTDNELLPKAVELLSGHAVASVACGEFHTACVLQSAPHVYTWGLGLSGRLGHGDEADRYSPTFVEAFTGMQVGTERLFFWLFGSA
;
A
#
# COMPACT_ATOMS: atom_id res chain seq x y z
N MET A 1 -10.27 10.82 -6.86
CA MET A 1 -9.06 11.44 -6.27
C MET A 1 -8.98 12.90 -6.69
N TRP A 2 -8.65 13.78 -5.76
CA TRP A 2 -8.39 15.21 -5.96
C TRP A 2 -7.36 15.67 -4.92
N GLY A 3 -6.80 16.87 -5.07
CA GLY A 3 -5.76 17.43 -4.21
C GLY A 3 -4.42 17.60 -4.93
N TYR A 4 -3.33 17.42 -4.18
CA TYR A 4 -1.95 17.50 -4.67
C TYR A 4 -1.60 16.27 -5.52
N GLY A 5 -1.03 16.50 -6.71
CA GLY A 5 -0.81 15.44 -7.71
C GLY A 5 0.61 15.28 -8.22
N LYS A 6 1.61 15.98 -7.67
CA LYS A 6 2.97 16.01 -8.27
C LYS A 6 3.67 14.66 -8.37
N ASP A 7 3.32 13.69 -7.52
CA ASP A 7 3.92 12.35 -7.53
C ASP A 7 3.03 11.32 -8.22
N GLY A 8 1.90 11.74 -8.80
CA GLY A 8 0.92 10.84 -9.42
C GLY A 8 -0.01 10.16 -8.41
N GLN A 9 -0.01 10.54 -7.13
CA GLN A 9 -0.85 9.95 -6.07
C GLN A 9 -2.36 10.10 -6.35
N LEU A 10 -2.76 10.96 -7.28
CA LEU A 10 -4.15 11.07 -7.72
C LEU A 10 -4.55 9.96 -8.70
N GLY A 11 -3.60 9.26 -9.32
CA GLY A 11 -3.85 8.08 -10.16
C GLY A 11 -4.54 8.37 -11.51
N HIS A 12 -4.46 9.62 -12.00
CA HIS A 12 -5.08 10.03 -13.28
C HIS A 12 -4.16 9.91 -14.49
N GLY A 13 -2.96 9.34 -14.34
CA GLY A 13 -1.95 9.27 -15.40
C GLY A 13 -1.20 10.59 -15.64
N GLU A 14 -1.31 11.54 -14.71
CA GLU A 14 -0.68 12.86 -14.78
C GLU A 14 -0.19 13.32 -13.40
N THR A 15 0.67 14.34 -13.39
CA THR A 15 1.25 14.92 -12.18
C THR A 15 0.68 16.30 -11.82
N LYS A 16 -0.56 16.56 -12.24
CA LYS A 16 -1.25 17.85 -12.02
C LYS A 16 -2.16 17.78 -10.81
N ASP A 17 -2.26 18.92 -10.11
CA ASP A 17 -3.22 19.08 -9.04
C ASP A 17 -4.65 19.09 -9.60
N VAL A 18 -5.58 18.57 -8.82
CA VAL A 18 -6.99 18.48 -9.20
C VAL A 18 -7.81 19.09 -8.08
N HIS A 19 -8.50 20.19 -8.35
CA HIS A 19 -9.21 20.95 -7.31
C HIS A 19 -10.64 20.48 -7.03
N MET A 20 -11.15 19.52 -7.81
CA MET A 20 -12.51 18.97 -7.66
C MET A 20 -12.48 17.44 -7.74
N PRO A 21 -13.37 16.73 -7.02
CA PRO A 21 -13.43 15.27 -7.09
C PRO A 21 -13.50 14.77 -8.53
N ARG A 22 -12.50 13.96 -8.91
CA ARG A 22 -12.43 13.31 -10.23
C ARG A 22 -12.45 11.80 -10.06
N ALA A 23 -13.33 11.15 -10.81
CA ALA A 23 -13.44 9.70 -10.84
C ALA A 23 -12.18 9.05 -11.44
N LEU A 24 -11.75 7.94 -10.84
CA LEU A 24 -10.57 7.20 -11.25
C LEU A 24 -10.97 6.12 -12.26
N ARG A 25 -10.95 6.46 -13.55
CA ARG A 25 -11.45 5.56 -14.61
C ARG A 25 -10.73 4.22 -14.68
N SER A 26 -9.45 4.18 -14.31
CA SER A 26 -8.63 2.95 -14.27
C SER A 26 -9.13 1.89 -13.29
N LEU A 27 -9.90 2.27 -12.26
CA LEU A 27 -10.51 1.33 -11.30
C LEU A 27 -12.03 1.20 -11.47
N GLN A 28 -12.63 1.77 -12.53
CA GLN A 28 -14.09 1.81 -12.67
C GLN A 28 -14.74 0.43 -12.81
N SER A 29 -14.00 -0.58 -13.29
CA SER A 29 -14.46 -1.97 -13.38
C SER A 29 -14.26 -2.79 -12.10
N LYS A 30 -13.72 -2.17 -11.04
CA LYS A 30 -13.43 -2.82 -9.76
C LYS A 30 -14.31 -2.23 -8.66
N VAL A 31 -14.88 -3.08 -7.82
CA VAL A 31 -15.51 -2.64 -6.57
C VAL A 31 -14.41 -2.45 -5.54
N ILE A 32 -14.11 -1.19 -5.19
CA ILE A 32 -13.08 -0.85 -4.20
C ILE A 32 -13.72 -0.83 -2.81
N ARG A 33 -13.18 -1.66 -1.92
CA ARG A 33 -13.68 -1.84 -0.55
C ARG A 33 -12.99 -0.91 0.45
N SER A 34 -11.70 -0.66 0.26
CA SER A 34 -10.94 0.23 1.13
C SER A 34 -9.81 0.93 0.37
N VAL A 35 -9.41 2.09 0.90
CA VAL A 35 -8.31 2.92 0.40
C VAL A 35 -7.51 3.41 1.61
N SER A 36 -6.18 3.47 1.47
CA SER A 36 -5.28 4.11 2.42
C SER A 36 -4.38 5.10 1.68
N CYS A 37 -4.21 6.29 2.25
CA CYS A 37 -3.33 7.32 1.71
C CYS A 37 -2.12 7.49 2.64
N GLY A 38 -0.92 7.34 2.11
CA GLY A 38 0.32 7.77 2.75
C GLY A 38 0.64 9.22 2.39
N GLU A 39 1.89 9.65 2.62
CA GLU A 39 2.32 11.02 2.32
C GLU A 39 2.23 11.33 0.81
N HIS A 40 2.76 10.44 -0.03
CA HIS A 40 2.81 10.61 -1.49
C HIS A 40 2.41 9.36 -2.28
N HIS A 41 1.75 8.38 -1.65
CA HIS A 41 1.29 7.17 -2.32
C HIS A 41 -0.04 6.70 -1.76
N VAL A 42 -0.73 5.86 -2.52
CA VAL A 42 -2.06 5.36 -2.18
C VAL A 42 -2.09 3.85 -2.40
N GLY A 43 -2.73 3.15 -1.47
CA GLY A 43 -3.11 1.75 -1.59
C GLY A 43 -4.62 1.61 -1.66
N ALA A 44 -5.14 0.72 -2.50
CA ALA A 44 -6.56 0.39 -2.56
C ALA A 44 -6.77 -1.11 -2.67
N VAL A 45 -7.77 -1.62 -1.94
CA VAL A 45 -8.14 -3.04 -1.94
C VAL A 45 -9.52 -3.19 -2.57
N SER A 46 -9.62 -4.06 -3.57
CA SER A 46 -10.90 -4.43 -4.17
C SER A 46 -11.65 -5.47 -3.33
N GLU A 47 -12.96 -5.63 -3.54
CA GLU A 47 -13.73 -6.71 -2.90
C GLU A 47 -13.18 -8.11 -3.22
N GLY A 48 -12.57 -8.29 -4.40
CA GLY A 48 -11.90 -9.54 -4.78
C GLY A 48 -10.54 -9.75 -4.10
N GLY A 49 -10.12 -8.88 -3.18
CA GLY A 49 -8.86 -8.99 -2.45
C GLY A 49 -7.61 -8.54 -3.22
N ALA A 50 -7.74 -8.05 -4.44
CA ALA A 50 -6.60 -7.49 -5.18
C ALA A 50 -6.19 -6.13 -4.58
N LEU A 51 -4.88 -5.96 -4.37
CA LEU A 51 -4.25 -4.72 -3.91
C LEU A 51 -3.66 -3.94 -5.09
N PHE A 52 -3.97 -2.65 -5.13
CA PHE A 52 -3.42 -1.68 -6.07
C PHE A 52 -2.63 -0.62 -5.31
N THR A 53 -1.48 -0.21 -5.84
CA THR A 53 -0.67 0.89 -5.30
C THR A 53 -0.24 1.84 -6.41
N TRP A 54 -0.20 3.14 -6.10
CA TRP A 54 0.27 4.18 -7.02
C TRP A 54 0.75 5.44 -6.29
N GLY A 55 1.36 6.36 -7.03
CA GLY A 55 2.01 7.57 -6.53
C GLY A 55 3.54 7.45 -6.53
N ARG A 56 4.19 8.01 -5.50
CA ARG A 56 5.66 8.03 -5.37
C ARG A 56 6.23 6.64 -5.13
N GLY A 57 7.20 6.26 -5.96
CA GLY A 57 7.89 4.96 -5.91
C GLY A 57 9.08 4.86 -4.96
N GLN A 58 9.61 6.00 -4.49
CA GLN A 58 10.85 6.04 -3.73
C GLN A 58 10.85 5.08 -2.52
N ASN A 59 12.00 4.43 -2.28
CA ASN A 59 12.20 3.36 -1.28
C ASN A 59 11.40 2.09 -1.56
N GLY A 60 10.77 1.98 -2.74
CA GLY A 60 9.98 0.83 -3.12
C GLY A 60 8.63 0.74 -2.40
N ARG A 61 8.12 1.85 -1.84
CA ARG A 61 6.87 1.89 -1.04
C ARG A 61 5.62 1.42 -1.79
N LEU A 62 5.68 1.31 -3.12
CA LEU A 62 4.59 0.77 -3.94
C LEU A 62 4.59 -0.76 -4.03
N GLY A 63 5.71 -1.43 -3.79
CA GLY A 63 5.79 -2.90 -3.75
C GLY A 63 5.93 -3.57 -5.13
N HIS A 64 6.30 -2.82 -6.16
CA HIS A 64 6.44 -3.32 -7.53
C HIS A 64 7.86 -3.80 -7.88
N GLY A 65 8.76 -3.90 -6.90
CA GLY A 65 10.15 -4.27 -7.10
C GLY A 65 11.01 -3.17 -7.74
N SER A 66 10.51 -1.94 -7.83
CA SER A 66 11.24 -0.77 -8.36
C SER A 66 11.02 0.46 -7.48
N THR A 67 11.71 1.56 -7.81
CA THR A 67 11.52 2.88 -7.18
C THR A 67 10.75 3.86 -8.05
N ASP A 68 10.14 3.38 -9.14
CA ASP A 68 9.47 4.22 -10.13
C ASP A 68 8.13 4.71 -9.62
N ASN A 69 7.79 5.96 -9.97
CA ASN A 69 6.46 6.48 -9.70
C ASN A 69 5.43 5.79 -10.61
N GLU A 70 4.29 5.44 -10.03
CA GLU A 70 3.16 4.89 -10.77
C GLU A 70 2.07 5.96 -10.85
N LEU A 71 1.81 6.47 -12.05
CA LEU A 71 0.81 7.53 -12.24
C LEU A 71 -0.62 7.01 -12.35
N LEU A 72 -0.78 5.68 -12.40
CA LEU A 72 -2.03 4.96 -12.44
C LEU A 72 -2.00 3.85 -11.38
N PRO A 73 -3.15 3.45 -10.80
CA PRO A 73 -3.27 2.26 -9.99
C PRO A 73 -2.68 1.04 -10.69
N LYS A 74 -1.69 0.43 -10.06
CA LYS A 74 -1.04 -0.79 -10.54
C LYS A 74 -1.21 -1.90 -9.51
N ALA A 75 -1.56 -3.09 -9.98
CA ALA A 75 -1.72 -4.25 -9.11
C ALA A 75 -0.36 -4.66 -8.53
N VAL A 76 -0.33 -5.00 -7.24
CA VAL A 76 0.86 -5.54 -6.58
C VAL A 76 0.94 -7.03 -6.88
N GLU A 77 1.60 -7.37 -7.98
CA GLU A 77 1.55 -8.74 -8.56
C GLU A 77 2.09 -9.85 -7.64
N LEU A 78 3.00 -9.51 -6.72
CA LEU A 78 3.53 -10.50 -5.77
C LEU A 78 2.43 -11.03 -4.82
N LEU A 79 1.36 -10.26 -4.62
CA LEU A 79 0.19 -10.64 -3.82
C LEU A 79 -0.96 -11.16 -4.68
N SER A 80 -0.78 -11.32 -5.99
CA SER A 80 -1.78 -11.93 -6.86
C SER A 80 -2.08 -13.37 -6.39
N GLY A 81 -3.36 -13.72 -6.35
CA GLY A 81 -3.82 -15.01 -5.80
C GLY A 81 -3.99 -15.04 -4.26
N HIS A 82 -3.54 -14.00 -3.55
CA HIS A 82 -3.79 -13.83 -2.12
C HIS A 82 -4.89 -12.78 -1.92
N ALA A 83 -5.85 -13.08 -1.04
CA ALA A 83 -6.92 -12.15 -0.72
C ALA A 83 -6.43 -11.14 0.32
N VAL A 84 -6.06 -9.93 -0.12
CA VAL A 84 -5.72 -8.83 0.79
C VAL A 84 -6.99 -8.36 1.50
N ALA A 85 -6.98 -8.44 2.82
CA ALA A 85 -8.02 -7.92 3.68
C ALA A 85 -7.90 -6.40 3.81
N SER A 86 -6.74 -5.87 4.21
CA SER A 86 -6.56 -4.44 4.42
C SER A 86 -5.17 -3.97 3.99
N VAL A 87 -5.07 -2.68 3.70
CA VAL A 87 -3.82 -1.98 3.40
C VAL A 87 -3.72 -0.76 4.28
N ALA A 88 -2.50 -0.42 4.68
CA ALA A 88 -2.19 0.82 5.34
C ALA A 88 -0.91 1.42 4.76
N CYS A 89 -0.97 2.71 4.44
CA CYS A 89 0.10 3.46 3.82
C CYS A 89 0.65 4.47 4.83
N GLY A 90 1.91 4.33 5.20
CA GLY A 90 2.62 5.31 6.02
C GLY A 90 3.26 6.41 5.22
N GLU A 91 4.20 7.11 5.84
CA GLU A 91 4.97 8.17 5.19
C GLU A 91 5.80 7.59 4.02
N PHE A 92 6.61 6.57 4.33
CA PHE A 92 7.60 5.98 3.42
C PHE A 92 7.49 4.45 3.25
N HIS A 93 6.43 3.84 3.79
CA HIS A 93 6.24 2.39 3.77
C HIS A 93 4.76 2.02 3.62
N THR A 94 4.52 0.78 3.22
CA THR A 94 3.18 0.19 3.11
C THR A 94 3.16 -1.12 3.88
N ALA A 95 2.03 -1.41 4.49
CA ALA A 95 1.73 -2.71 5.04
C ALA A 95 0.38 -3.21 4.53
N CYS A 96 0.23 -4.51 4.41
CA CYS A 96 -1.07 -5.11 4.14
C CYS A 96 -1.25 -6.40 4.93
N VAL A 97 -2.51 -6.79 5.07
CA VAL A 97 -2.91 -8.04 5.70
C VAL A 97 -3.75 -8.89 4.81
N LEU A 98 -3.46 -10.19 4.81
CA LEU A 98 -4.21 -11.19 4.07
C LEU A 98 -5.39 -11.71 4.89
N GLN A 99 -6.45 -12.16 4.22
CA GLN A 99 -7.60 -12.81 4.85
C GLN A 99 -7.25 -14.18 5.44
N SER A 100 -6.24 -14.85 4.90
CA SER A 100 -5.72 -16.15 5.34
C SER A 100 -4.22 -16.10 5.50
N ALA A 101 -3.65 -16.98 6.34
CA ALA A 101 -2.23 -17.01 6.64
C ALA A 101 -1.38 -17.14 5.35
N PRO A 102 -0.21 -16.49 5.27
CA PRO A 102 0.42 -15.61 6.27
C PRO A 102 -0.14 -14.18 6.26
N HIS A 103 -0.33 -13.59 7.45
CA HIS A 103 -1.27 -12.47 7.58
C HIS A 103 -0.67 -11.08 7.43
N VAL A 104 0.65 -10.84 7.48
CA VAL A 104 1.20 -9.46 7.44
C VAL A 104 2.39 -9.35 6.49
N TYR A 105 2.31 -8.39 5.56
CA TYR A 105 3.39 -8.03 4.66
C TYR A 105 3.71 -6.55 4.81
N THR A 106 4.99 -6.22 4.74
CA THR A 106 5.50 -4.84 4.81
C THR A 106 6.53 -4.60 3.72
N TRP A 107 6.57 -3.37 3.20
CA TRP A 107 7.56 -2.93 2.23
C TRP A 107 7.72 -1.41 2.22
N GLY A 108 8.79 -0.91 1.61
CA GLY A 108 9.18 0.50 1.61
C GLY A 108 10.50 0.75 2.34
N LEU A 109 10.62 1.94 2.93
CA LEU A 109 11.80 2.35 3.71
C LEU A 109 11.97 1.50 4.97
N GLY A 110 13.17 0.95 5.20
CA GLY A 110 13.51 0.11 6.34
C GLY A 110 13.98 0.87 7.58
N LEU A 111 14.42 2.13 7.43
CA LEU A 111 15.04 2.94 8.49
C LEU A 111 14.22 2.94 9.79
N SER A 112 14.93 2.78 10.92
CA SER A 112 14.35 2.66 12.27
C SER A 112 13.56 1.38 12.51
N GLY A 113 13.78 0.33 11.69
CA GLY A 113 13.14 -0.98 11.86
C GLY A 113 11.64 -1.01 11.57
N ARG A 114 11.11 0.01 10.88
CA ARG A 114 9.65 0.21 10.68
C ARG A 114 8.94 -0.91 9.92
N LEU A 115 9.70 -1.74 9.21
CA LEU A 115 9.16 -2.89 8.48
C LEU A 115 9.07 -4.16 9.34
N GLY A 116 9.66 -4.18 10.55
CA GLY A 116 9.53 -5.33 11.46
C GLY A 116 10.27 -6.59 11.02
N HIS A 117 11.25 -6.50 10.11
CA HIS A 117 12.04 -7.64 9.63
C HIS A 117 13.31 -7.94 10.47
N GLY A 118 13.48 -7.26 11.62
CA GLY A 118 14.68 -7.41 12.46
C GLY A 118 15.93 -6.72 11.91
N ASP A 119 15.78 -5.91 10.87
CA ASP A 119 16.81 -5.06 10.27
C ASP A 119 16.24 -3.72 9.80
N GLU A 120 17.10 -2.86 9.27
CA GLU A 120 16.74 -1.55 8.70
C GLU A 120 16.77 -1.52 7.17
N ALA A 121 16.75 -2.69 6.51
CA ALA A 121 16.87 -2.76 5.06
C ALA A 121 15.55 -2.39 4.36
N ASP A 122 15.64 -1.52 3.35
CA ASP A 122 14.52 -1.22 2.45
C ASP A 122 14.04 -2.50 1.75
N ARG A 123 12.72 -2.61 1.56
CA ARG A 123 12.09 -3.71 0.83
C ARG A 123 11.30 -3.16 -0.33
N TYR A 124 11.67 -3.54 -1.55
CA TYR A 124 11.05 -3.01 -2.77
C TYR A 124 9.80 -3.78 -3.20
N SER A 125 9.54 -4.90 -2.55
CA SER A 125 8.40 -5.79 -2.79
C SER A 125 7.80 -6.24 -1.46
N PRO A 126 6.51 -6.59 -1.41
CA PRO A 126 5.88 -7.11 -0.20
C PRO A 126 6.68 -8.26 0.40
N THR A 127 7.10 -8.09 1.65
CA THR A 127 7.90 -9.08 2.36
C THR A 127 7.13 -9.54 3.58
N PHE A 128 7.04 -10.85 3.78
CA PHE A 128 6.34 -11.43 4.93
C PHE A 128 7.06 -11.08 6.23
N VAL A 129 6.30 -10.69 7.25
CA VAL A 129 6.85 -10.39 8.58
C VAL A 129 6.79 -11.66 9.43
N GLU A 130 7.90 -12.38 9.52
CA GLU A 130 8.00 -13.67 10.22
C GLU A 130 7.56 -13.62 11.69
N ALA A 131 7.74 -12.47 12.36
CA ALA A 131 7.35 -12.26 13.75
C ALA A 131 5.83 -12.46 14.01
N PHE A 132 4.99 -12.38 12.97
CA PHE A 132 3.54 -12.62 13.08
C PHE A 132 3.11 -14.05 12.70
N THR A 133 4.06 -14.98 12.51
CA THR A 133 3.74 -16.38 12.22
C THR A 133 2.88 -16.99 13.33
N GLY A 134 1.75 -17.60 12.96
CA GLY A 134 0.82 -18.23 13.92
C GLY A 134 -0.08 -17.24 14.69
N MET A 135 0.06 -15.93 14.49
CA MET A 135 -0.84 -14.94 15.08
C MET A 135 -2.08 -14.72 14.21
N GLN A 136 -3.27 -14.77 14.82
CA GLN A 136 -4.48 -14.22 14.22
C GLN A 136 -4.50 -12.71 14.41
N VAL A 137 -4.08 -11.97 13.39
CA VAL A 137 -4.16 -10.50 13.38
C VAL A 137 -5.55 -10.11 12.91
N GLY A 138 -6.41 -9.70 13.84
CA GLY A 138 -7.71 -9.12 13.50
C GLY A 138 -7.53 -7.85 12.65
N THR A 139 -8.36 -7.67 11.63
CA THR A 139 -8.27 -6.57 10.64
C THR A 139 -8.32 -5.17 11.26
N GLU A 140 -8.90 -5.03 12.45
CA GLU A 140 -9.02 -3.76 13.18
C GLU A 140 -7.77 -3.39 14.00
N ARG A 141 -6.86 -4.35 14.25
CA ARG A 141 -5.72 -4.13 15.15
C ARG A 141 -4.48 -3.59 14.45
N LEU A 142 -4.37 -3.70 13.11
CA LEU A 142 -3.20 -3.23 12.36
C LEU A 142 -2.97 -1.73 12.45
N PHE A 143 -4.04 -0.95 12.53
CA PHE A 143 -3.94 0.50 12.63
C PHE A 143 -3.18 0.92 13.90
N PHE A 144 -3.32 0.17 15.00
CA PHE A 144 -2.66 0.49 16.25
C PHE A 144 -1.18 0.08 16.30
N TRP A 145 -0.78 -0.99 15.62
CA TRP A 145 0.60 -1.51 15.71
C TRP A 145 1.58 -0.87 14.72
N LEU A 146 1.10 -0.36 13.59
CA LEU A 146 1.96 0.18 12.53
C LEU A 146 2.06 1.72 12.53
N PHE A 147 1.09 2.41 13.14
CA PHE A 147 1.00 3.87 13.13
C PHE A 147 0.82 4.43 14.53
N GLY A 148 1.71 4.04 15.47
CA GLY A 148 1.68 4.48 16.87
C GLY A 148 1.02 5.84 17.03
N SER A 149 -0.09 5.84 17.77
CA SER A 149 -1.00 6.96 18.04
C SER A 149 -0.40 8.34 17.76
N ALA A 150 -0.97 9.05 16.77
CA ALA A 150 -0.86 10.50 16.69
C ALA A 150 -1.47 11.16 17.93
#